data_AF-A0A6N3D7I6-F1
#
_entry.id   AF-A0A6N3D7I6-F1
#
_cell.length_a   1.000
_cell.length_b   1.000
_cell.length_c   1.000
_cell.angle_alpha   90.00
_cell.angle_beta   90.00
_cell.angle_gamma   90.00
#
_symmetry.space_group_name_H-M   'P 1'
#
loop_
_entity.id
_entity.type
_entity.pdbx_description
1 polymer ?
#
loop_
_entity_poly.entity_id
_entity_poly.type
_entity_poly.pdbx_seq_one_letter_code
_entity_poly.pdbx_strand_id
1 'polypeptide(L)'
;MDIVLLFYQKFRIPSYYYSIFQQSTINNNKFVAPNNVTLVERCYRYIKDRECSFSPNTIRNRKNMIKNQIEVFFKDMKLIDITPSILQSYINNIYNEHMLNSTKNQVDFIKSVLKESYRLKEISENICDFVTTPIKKNSSTSKLYTKQKAQLLLEKSKNIPIGIPIFLMLTLGLRFGEAVSLIWSDVDLDKKSHM
;
A
#
# COMPACT_ATOMS: atom_id res chain seq x y z
N MET A 1 -38.10 32.16 12.60
CA MET A 1 -38.70 31.42 11.46
C MET A 1 -37.57 31.15 10.47
N ASP A 2 -37.34 29.89 10.10
CA ASP A 2 -36.15 29.45 9.37
C ASP A 2 -36.17 29.95 7.91
N ILE A 3 -35.13 30.66 7.47
CA ILE A 3 -35.06 31.34 6.16
C ILE A 3 -35.15 30.32 5.01
N VAL A 4 -34.60 29.12 5.22
CA VAL A 4 -34.63 28.04 4.22
C VAL A 4 -36.04 27.48 4.06
N LEU A 5 -36.82 27.35 5.14
CA LEU A 5 -38.22 26.91 5.06
C LEU A 5 -39.07 27.89 4.25
N LEU A 6 -38.86 29.19 4.48
CA LEU A 6 -39.54 30.26 3.73
C LEU A 6 -39.18 30.23 2.25
N PHE A 7 -37.93 29.92 1.88
CA PHE A 7 -37.51 29.74 0.49
C PHE A 7 -38.27 28.56 -0.16
N TYR A 8 -38.27 27.39 0.46
CA TYR A 8 -38.95 26.20 -0.08
C TYR A 8 -40.46 26.40 -0.24
N GLN A 9 -41.10 27.06 0.73
CA GLN A 9 -42.52 27.41 0.66
C GLN A 9 -42.80 28.44 -0.44
N LYS A 10 -41.95 29.47 -0.58
CA LYS A 10 -42.08 30.52 -1.61
C LYS A 10 -41.95 29.97 -3.03
N PHE A 11 -41.11 28.96 -3.24
CA PHE A 11 -40.87 28.34 -4.55
C PHE A 11 -41.65 27.04 -4.79
N ARG A 12 -42.60 26.67 -3.92
CA ARG A 12 -43.40 25.43 -3.99
C ARG A 12 -42.55 24.16 -4.21
N ILE A 13 -41.36 24.12 -3.61
CA ILE A 13 -40.49 22.94 -3.69
C ILE A 13 -41.09 21.85 -2.79
N PRO A 14 -41.21 20.58 -3.25
CA PRO A 14 -41.76 19.51 -2.44
C PRO A 14 -41.09 19.39 -1.07
N SER A 15 -41.90 19.23 -0.02
CA SER A 15 -41.45 19.28 1.38
C SER A 15 -40.41 18.20 1.73
N TYR A 16 -40.37 17.09 1.00
CA TYR A 16 -39.40 16.03 1.23
C TYR A 16 -37.95 16.45 0.92
N TYR A 17 -37.73 17.42 0.02
CA TYR A 17 -36.39 17.97 -0.21
C TYR A 17 -35.89 18.81 0.97
N TYR A 18 -36.80 19.48 1.68
CA TYR A 18 -36.47 20.19 2.91
C TYR A 18 -36.08 19.20 4.02
N SER A 19 -36.76 18.06 4.15
CA SER A 19 -36.35 17.01 5.11
C SER A 19 -35.01 16.38 4.77
N ILE A 20 -34.68 16.21 3.48
CA ILE A 20 -33.35 15.74 3.03
C ILE A 20 -32.27 16.78 3.39
N PHE A 21 -32.54 18.07 3.17
CA PHE A 21 -31.64 19.16 3.54
C PHE A 21 -31.43 19.22 5.06
N GLN A 22 -32.50 19.08 5.84
CA GLN A 22 -32.39 19.06 7.31
C GLN A 22 -31.63 17.83 7.79
N GLN A 23 -31.82 16.65 7.18
CA GLN A 23 -31.00 15.47 7.49
C GLN A 23 -29.54 15.67 7.10
N SER A 24 -29.23 16.38 6.01
CA SER A 24 -27.85 16.66 5.60
C SER A 24 -27.16 17.70 6.49
N THR A 25 -27.90 18.72 6.97
CA THR A 25 -27.39 19.71 7.93
C THR A 25 -27.20 19.11 9.33
N ILE A 26 -28.14 18.26 9.79
CA ILE A 26 -28.04 17.55 11.07
C ILE A 26 -26.88 16.54 11.05
N ASN A 27 -26.61 15.90 9.91
CA ASN A 27 -25.49 14.95 9.76
C ASN A 27 -24.11 15.61 9.61
N ASN A 28 -23.98 16.94 9.68
CA ASN A 28 -22.70 17.66 9.64
C ASN A 28 -21.77 17.26 8.47
N ASN A 29 -22.31 16.63 7.42
CA ASN A 29 -21.55 16.27 6.22
C ASN A 29 -21.36 17.56 5.44
N LYS A 30 -20.26 18.28 5.75
CA LYS A 30 -19.69 19.30 4.88
C LYS A 30 -19.71 18.73 3.48
N PHE A 31 -20.48 19.36 2.61
CA PHE A 31 -20.62 18.98 1.21
C PHE A 31 -19.23 18.98 0.57
N VAL A 32 -18.59 17.80 0.50
CA VAL A 32 -17.41 17.61 -0.32
C VAL A 32 -17.95 17.64 -1.74
N ALA A 33 -17.61 18.68 -2.50
CA ALA A 33 -18.00 18.78 -3.90
C ALA A 33 -17.69 17.44 -4.59
N PRO A 34 -18.63 16.85 -5.35
CA PRO A 34 -18.45 15.52 -5.91
C PRO A 34 -17.20 15.53 -6.79
N ASN A 35 -16.13 14.95 -6.27
CA ASN A 35 -14.86 14.87 -6.94
C ASN A 35 -14.95 13.66 -7.87
N ASN A 36 -14.92 13.86 -9.19
CA ASN A 36 -15.04 12.80 -10.19
C ASN A 36 -13.79 11.91 -10.31
N VAL A 37 -12.94 11.91 -9.28
CA VAL A 37 -11.68 11.19 -9.24
C VAL A 37 -11.94 9.72 -8.96
N THR A 38 -11.43 8.84 -9.79
CA THR A 38 -11.46 7.39 -9.54
C THR A 38 -10.46 6.99 -8.47
N LEU A 39 -10.70 5.86 -7.80
CA LEU A 39 -9.74 5.32 -6.84
C LEU A 39 -8.37 5.04 -7.50
N VAL A 40 -8.38 4.54 -8.75
CA VAL A 40 -7.17 4.24 -9.52
C VAL A 40 -6.36 5.51 -9.78
N GLU A 41 -7.01 6.58 -10.27
CA GLU A 41 -6.35 7.88 -10.45
C GLU A 41 -5.77 8.41 -9.15
N ARG A 42 -6.53 8.29 -8.05
CA ARG A 42 -6.08 8.74 -6.75
C ARG A 42 -4.83 7.99 -6.27
N CYS A 43 -4.75 6.69 -6.54
CA CYS A 43 -3.57 5.87 -6.24
C CYS A 43 -2.32 6.37 -7.00
N TYR A 44 -2.45 6.70 -8.28
CA TYR A 44 -1.34 7.27 -9.05
C TYR A 44 -0.92 8.64 -8.53
N ARG A 45 -1.88 9.51 -8.17
CA ARG A 45 -1.58 10.80 -7.52
C ARG A 45 -0.84 10.62 -6.21
N TYR A 46 -1.27 9.68 -5.36
CA TYR A 46 -0.61 9.38 -4.09
C TYR A 46 0.86 9.01 -4.26
N ILE A 47 1.20 8.24 -5.30
CA ILE A 47 2.61 7.92 -5.62
C ILE A 47 3.36 9.18 -6.04
N LYS A 48 2.76 10.01 -6.91
CA LYS A 48 3.37 11.25 -7.42
C LYS A 48 3.63 12.26 -6.30
N ASP A 49 2.66 12.46 -5.42
CA ASP A 49 2.75 13.40 -4.28
C ASP A 49 3.90 13.04 -3.31
N ARG A 50 4.29 11.76 -3.31
CA ARG A 50 5.31 11.19 -2.42
C ARG A 50 6.50 10.59 -3.18
N GLU A 51 6.70 11.01 -4.43
CA GLU A 51 7.72 10.43 -5.31
C GLU A 51 9.12 10.57 -4.70
N CYS A 52 9.41 11.73 -4.09
CA CYS A 52 10.68 11.97 -3.37
C CYS A 52 10.88 11.09 -2.13
N SER A 53 9.81 10.51 -1.58
CA SER A 53 9.87 9.66 -0.38
C SER A 53 10.04 8.17 -0.69
N PHE A 54 9.95 7.78 -1.96
CA PHE A 54 9.99 6.37 -2.35
C PHE A 54 11.19 6.06 -3.22
N SER A 55 11.80 4.90 -2.98
CA SER A 55 12.82 4.38 -3.89
C SER A 55 12.22 4.12 -5.29
N PRO A 56 13.03 4.17 -6.36
CA PRO A 56 12.57 3.85 -7.71
C PRO A 56 11.90 2.47 -7.81
N ASN A 57 12.43 1.49 -7.08
CA ASN A 57 11.86 0.14 -7.03
C ASN A 57 10.48 0.13 -6.34
N THR A 58 10.31 0.88 -5.26
CA THR A 58 9.02 1.03 -4.57
C THR A 58 7.97 1.66 -5.49
N ILE A 59 8.34 2.71 -6.23
CA ILE A 59 7.45 3.37 -7.20
C ILE A 59 7.03 2.38 -8.29
N ARG A 60 8.00 1.70 -8.90
CA ARG A 60 7.75 0.68 -9.94
C ARG A 60 6.82 -0.42 -9.45
N ASN A 61 7.10 -0.98 -8.27
CA ASN A 61 6.30 -2.07 -7.71
C ASN A 61 4.86 -1.62 -7.43
N ARG A 62 4.68 -0.40 -6.90
CA ARG A 62 3.35 0.14 -6.65
C ARG A 62 2.58 0.46 -7.93
N LYS A 63 3.23 1.00 -8.96
CA LYS A 63 2.59 1.19 -10.28
C LYS A 63 2.13 -0.15 -10.88
N ASN A 64 2.95 -1.19 -10.80
CA ASN A 64 2.58 -2.53 -11.24
C ASN A 64 1.39 -3.10 -10.45
N MET A 65 1.40 -2.92 -9.13
CA MET A 65 0.31 -3.32 -8.24
C MET A 65 -0.99 -2.58 -8.53
N ILE A 66 -0.93 -1.28 -8.84
CA ILE A 66 -2.11 -0.52 -9.27
C ILE A 66 -2.67 -1.13 -10.56
N LYS A 67 -1.84 -1.23 -11.60
CA LYS A 67 -2.26 -1.72 -12.92
C LYS A 67 -2.83 -3.15 -12.89
N ASN A 68 -2.14 -4.05 -12.22
CA ASN A 68 -2.44 -5.48 -12.34
C ASN A 68 -3.50 -5.97 -11.35
N GLN A 69 -3.84 -5.17 -10.32
CA GLN A 69 -4.72 -5.63 -9.25
C GLN A 69 -5.77 -4.60 -8.85
N ILE A 70 -5.36 -3.37 -8.51
CA ILE A 70 -6.32 -2.33 -8.08
C ILE A 70 -7.24 -1.95 -9.25
N GLU A 71 -6.66 -1.68 -10.42
CA GLU A 71 -7.39 -1.29 -11.62
C GLU A 71 -8.32 -2.42 -12.12
N VAL A 72 -7.86 -3.67 -12.05
CA VAL A 72 -8.67 -4.85 -12.42
C VAL A 72 -9.92 -4.98 -11.55
N PHE A 73 -9.79 -4.73 -10.23
CA PHE A 73 -10.90 -4.86 -9.29
C PHE A 73 -11.84 -3.64 -9.30
N PHE A 74 -11.28 -2.43 -9.16
CA PHE A 74 -12.06 -1.20 -8.96
C PHE A 74 -12.44 -0.52 -10.26
N LYS A 75 -11.71 -0.74 -11.35
CA LYS A 75 -11.97 -0.13 -12.66
C LYS A 75 -12.14 1.40 -12.52
N ASP A 76 -13.25 1.93 -13.02
CA ASP A 76 -13.59 3.36 -12.99
C ASP A 76 -14.36 3.80 -11.75
N MET A 77 -14.39 2.98 -10.69
CA MET A 77 -15.12 3.31 -9.46
C MET A 77 -14.57 4.60 -8.83
N LYS A 78 -15.48 5.53 -8.52
CA LYS A 78 -15.11 6.81 -7.92
C LYS A 78 -14.62 6.61 -6.51
N LEU A 79 -13.68 7.46 -6.10
CA LEU A 79 -13.14 7.46 -4.74
C LEU A 79 -14.23 7.67 -3.69
N ILE A 80 -15.22 8.51 -3.98
CA ILE A 80 -16.35 8.79 -3.08
C ILE A 80 -17.34 7.63 -2.95
N ASP A 81 -17.35 6.70 -3.90
CA ASP A 81 -18.27 5.56 -3.94
C ASP A 81 -17.70 4.34 -3.20
N ILE A 82 -16.46 4.41 -2.71
CA ILE A 82 -15.82 3.31 -1.99
C ILE A 82 -16.47 3.18 -0.61
N THR A 83 -17.12 2.04 -0.37
CA THR A 83 -17.72 1.70 0.93
C THR A 83 -16.87 0.67 1.68
N PRO A 84 -17.04 0.52 3.01
CA PRO A 84 -16.38 -0.53 3.78
C PRO A 84 -16.60 -1.94 3.20
N SER A 85 -17.81 -2.21 2.70
CA SER A 85 -18.16 -3.52 2.11
C SER A 85 -17.33 -3.81 0.84
N ILE A 86 -17.17 -2.81 -0.04
CA ILE A 86 -16.37 -2.94 -1.26
C ILE A 86 -14.90 -3.16 -0.90
N LEU A 87 -14.37 -2.36 0.04
CA LEU A 87 -12.98 -2.50 0.49
C LEU A 87 -12.73 -3.87 1.14
N GLN A 88 -13.67 -4.37 1.96
CA GLN A 88 -13.57 -5.71 2.55
C GLN A 88 -13.58 -6.81 1.47
N SER A 89 -14.40 -6.66 0.44
CA SER A 89 -14.47 -7.59 -0.68
C SER A 89 -13.15 -7.65 -1.45
N TYR A 90 -12.54 -6.49 -1.70
CA TYR A 90 -11.21 -6.40 -2.29
C TYR A 90 -10.16 -7.09 -1.43
N ILE A 91 -10.12 -6.81 -0.12
CA ILE A 91 -9.19 -7.44 0.83
C ILE A 91 -9.36 -8.97 0.77
N ASN A 92 -10.59 -9.47 0.86
CA ASN A 92 -10.87 -10.90 0.81
C ASN A 92 -10.37 -11.53 -0.50
N ASN A 93 -10.56 -10.85 -1.65
CA ASN A 93 -10.08 -11.33 -2.94
C ASN A 93 -8.55 -11.51 -2.95
N ILE A 94 -7.80 -10.51 -2.51
CA ILE A 94 -6.33 -10.57 -2.48
C ILE A 94 -5.83 -11.65 -1.52
N TYR A 95 -6.51 -11.84 -0.38
CA TYR A 95 -6.13 -12.86 0.59
C TYR A 95 -6.36 -14.29 0.06
N ASN A 96 -7.30 -14.47 -0.87
CA ASN A 96 -7.55 -15.75 -1.54
C ASN A 96 -6.56 -16.01 -2.68
N GLU A 97 -6.25 -15.00 -3.49
CA GLU A 97 -5.45 -15.16 -4.71
C GLU A 97 -3.93 -15.18 -4.46
N HIS A 98 -3.44 -14.54 -3.40
CA HIS A 98 -2.02 -14.23 -3.26
C HIS A 98 -1.32 -14.80 -2.01
N MET A 99 0.02 -14.83 -2.10
CA MET A 99 0.94 -15.07 -1.00
C MET A 99 0.81 -13.95 0.04
N LEU A 100 0.83 -14.34 1.32
CA LEU A 100 0.63 -13.48 2.49
C LEU A 100 1.36 -12.13 2.48
N ASN A 101 2.65 -12.14 2.15
CA ASN A 101 3.46 -10.92 2.18
C ASN A 101 3.09 -9.96 1.06
N SER A 102 2.75 -10.49 -0.12
CA SER A 102 2.26 -9.70 -1.25
C SER A 102 0.91 -9.08 -0.91
N THR A 103 0.03 -9.88 -0.32
CA THR A 103 -1.30 -9.45 0.13
C THR A 103 -1.22 -8.29 1.15
N LYS A 104 -0.36 -8.40 2.17
CA LYS A 104 -0.22 -7.36 3.20
C LYS A 104 0.23 -6.02 2.60
N ASN A 105 1.29 -6.04 1.79
CA ASN A 105 1.81 -4.82 1.15
C ASN A 105 0.74 -4.10 0.31
N GLN A 106 -0.10 -4.87 -0.39
CA GLN A 106 -1.17 -4.35 -1.22
C GLN A 106 -2.31 -3.75 -0.41
N VAL A 107 -2.72 -4.43 0.67
CA VAL A 107 -3.75 -3.92 1.59
C VAL A 107 -3.25 -2.67 2.34
N ASP A 108 -2.00 -2.65 2.78
CA ASP A 108 -1.42 -1.50 3.46
C ASP A 108 -1.31 -0.28 2.54
N PHE A 109 -0.99 -0.50 1.26
CA PHE A 109 -0.98 0.57 0.28
C PHE A 109 -2.36 1.17 0.07
N ILE A 110 -3.41 0.37 -0.18
CA ILE A 110 -4.74 0.91 -0.44
C ILE A 110 -5.30 1.62 0.80
N LYS A 111 -5.04 1.09 1.99
CA LYS A 111 -5.38 1.73 3.26
C LYS A 111 -4.65 3.07 3.42
N SER A 112 -3.38 3.15 3.02
CA SER A 112 -2.60 4.40 3.08
C SER A 112 -3.17 5.46 2.14
N VAL A 113 -3.60 5.07 0.93
CA VAL A 113 -4.26 5.98 -0.02
C VAL A 113 -5.57 6.49 0.58
N LEU A 114 -6.44 5.61 1.07
CA LEU A 114 -7.75 6.00 1.62
C LEU A 114 -7.62 6.86 2.88
N LYS A 115 -6.68 6.55 3.78
CA LYS A 115 -6.39 7.38 4.95
C LYS A 115 -5.90 8.77 4.57
N GLU A 116 -5.06 8.87 3.55
CA GLU A 116 -4.61 10.17 3.03
C GLU A 116 -5.78 10.94 2.42
N SER A 117 -6.64 10.27 1.65
CA SER A 117 -7.84 10.88 1.08
C SER A 117 -8.79 11.42 2.16
N TYR A 118 -8.96 10.67 3.25
CA TYR A 118 -9.72 11.14 4.41
C TYR A 118 -9.06 12.36 5.08
N ARG A 119 -7.73 12.31 5.32
CA ARG A 119 -6.97 13.42 5.90
C ARG A 119 -7.11 14.71 5.07
N LEU A 120 -7.15 14.57 3.75
CA LEU A 120 -7.32 15.67 2.80
C LEU A 120 -8.80 16.04 2.55
N LYS A 121 -9.75 15.38 3.24
CA LYS A 121 -11.20 15.59 3.12
C LYS A 121 -11.74 15.36 1.70
N GLU A 122 -11.10 14.47 0.94
CA GLU A 122 -11.58 14.01 -0.36
C GLU A 122 -12.71 12.96 -0.21
N ILE A 123 -12.78 12.33 0.97
CA ILE A 123 -13.87 11.43 1.41
C ILE A 123 -14.35 11.87 2.80
N SER A 124 -15.63 11.60 3.11
CA SER A 124 -16.27 12.04 4.35
C SER A 124 -15.91 11.22 5.58
N GLU A 125 -15.53 9.95 5.39
CA GLU A 125 -15.27 9.00 6.48
C GLU A 125 -14.00 8.19 6.24
N ASN A 126 -13.39 7.72 7.33
CA ASN A 126 -12.26 6.80 7.25
C ASN A 126 -12.76 5.35 7.11
N ILE A 127 -12.98 4.94 5.86
CA ILE A 127 -13.45 3.58 5.49
C ILE A 127 -12.55 2.47 6.08
N CYS A 128 -11.26 2.75 6.31
CA CYS A 128 -10.28 1.76 6.75
C CYS A 128 -10.54 1.23 8.17
N ASP A 129 -11.26 1.98 9.00
CA ASP A 129 -11.53 1.60 10.39
C ASP A 129 -12.65 0.55 10.49
N PHE A 130 -13.42 0.37 9.41
CA PHE A 130 -14.57 -0.54 9.34
C PHE A 130 -14.26 -1.85 8.60
N VAL A 131 -13.00 -2.11 8.25
CA VAL A 131 -12.59 -3.33 7.54
C VAL A 131 -11.60 -4.15 8.35
N THR A 132 -11.74 -5.46 8.26
CA THR A 132 -10.88 -6.43 8.95
C THR A 132 -9.91 -7.09 7.98
N THR A 133 -8.72 -7.40 8.49
CA THR A 133 -7.68 -8.10 7.72
C THR A 133 -7.72 -9.58 8.11
N PRO A 134 -7.92 -10.52 7.16
CA PRO A 134 -7.90 -11.95 7.46
C PRO A 134 -6.58 -12.41 8.10
N ILE A 135 -6.68 -13.25 9.13
CA ILE A 135 -5.53 -13.89 9.76
C ILE A 135 -5.16 -15.10 8.92
N LYS A 136 -4.08 -15.00 8.13
CA LYS A 136 -3.52 -16.12 7.39
C LYS A 136 -2.14 -16.43 8.01
N LYS A 137 -1.96 -17.66 8.51
CA LYS A 137 -0.73 -18.08 9.18
C LYS A 137 0.40 -18.13 8.15
N ASN A 138 1.54 -17.52 8.47
CA ASN A 138 2.75 -17.65 7.65
C ASN A 138 3.14 -19.13 7.59
N SER A 139 2.84 -19.80 6.47
CA SER A 139 3.27 -21.18 6.21
C SER A 139 4.70 -21.26 5.67
N SER A 140 5.39 -20.12 5.58
CA SER A 140 6.79 -20.03 5.17
C SER A 140 7.68 -20.75 6.20
N THR A 141 7.89 -22.04 5.98
CA THR A 141 9.05 -22.75 6.52
C THR A 141 10.27 -22.29 5.73
N SER A 142 10.88 -21.19 6.17
CA SER A 142 12.19 -20.81 5.64
C SER A 142 13.15 -21.95 5.96
N LYS A 143 13.50 -22.77 4.96
CA LYS A 143 14.51 -23.81 5.12
C LYS A 143 15.84 -23.13 5.35
N LEU A 144 16.26 -23.07 6.61
CA LEU A 144 17.55 -22.53 6.98
C LEU A 144 18.65 -23.47 6.47
N TYR A 145 19.75 -22.89 5.99
CA TYR A 145 20.94 -23.65 5.66
C TYR A 145 21.57 -24.18 6.95
N THR A 146 21.85 -25.48 7.00
CA THR A 146 22.75 -26.03 8.02
C THR A 146 24.18 -25.68 7.65
N LYS A 147 25.09 -25.74 8.64
CA LYS A 147 26.52 -25.51 8.42
C LYS A 147 27.08 -26.37 7.27
N GLN A 148 26.71 -27.66 7.21
CA GLN A 148 27.17 -28.56 6.15
C GLN A 148 26.67 -28.13 4.77
N LYS A 149 25.40 -27.70 4.66
CA LYS A 149 24.84 -27.22 3.38
C LYS A 149 25.48 -25.91 2.93
N ALA A 150 25.77 -25.01 3.87
CA ALA A 150 26.47 -23.75 3.57
C ALA A 150 27.91 -24.01 3.10
N GLN A 151 28.63 -24.93 3.74
CA GLN A 151 29.97 -25.34 3.31
C GLN A 151 29.94 -25.96 1.91
N LEU A 152 28.99 -26.86 1.63
CA LEU A 152 28.83 -27.46 0.30
C LEU A 152 28.53 -26.40 -0.77
N LEU A 153 27.67 -25.42 -0.46
CA LEU A 153 27.38 -24.30 -1.36
C LEU A 153 28.64 -23.49 -1.66
N LEU A 154 29.46 -23.21 -0.64
CA LEU A 154 30.71 -22.48 -0.82
C LEU A 154 31.69 -23.26 -1.70
N GLU A 155 31.89 -24.56 -1.43
CA GLU A 155 32.75 -25.43 -2.24
C GLU A 155 32.32 -25.47 -3.72
N LYS A 156 31.02 -25.57 -3.98
CA LYS A 156 30.49 -25.61 -5.35
C LYS A 156 30.52 -24.24 -6.05
N SER A 157 30.63 -23.15 -5.32
CA SER A 157 30.59 -21.79 -5.89
C SER A 157 31.96 -21.16 -6.13
N LYS A 158 33.07 -21.79 -5.69
CA LYS A 158 34.45 -21.25 -5.82
C LYS A 158 34.84 -20.79 -7.23
N ASN A 159 34.37 -21.49 -8.27
CA ASN A 159 34.81 -21.27 -9.64
C ASN A 159 33.73 -20.62 -10.54
N ILE A 160 32.68 -20.05 -9.95
CA ILE A 160 31.66 -19.30 -10.68
C ILE A 160 31.69 -17.82 -10.27
N PRO A 161 31.28 -16.89 -11.15
CA PRO A 161 31.34 -15.45 -10.86
C PRO A 161 30.66 -15.02 -9.56
N ILE A 162 29.65 -15.77 -9.10
CA ILE A 162 28.90 -15.45 -7.87
C ILE A 162 29.54 -15.98 -6.59
N GLY A 163 30.67 -16.71 -6.69
CA GLY A 163 31.34 -17.35 -5.56
C GLY A 163 31.81 -16.37 -4.50
N ILE A 164 32.45 -15.27 -4.92
CA ILE A 164 32.90 -14.21 -4.00
C ILE A 164 31.70 -13.58 -3.27
N PRO A 165 30.61 -13.14 -3.94
CA PRO A 165 29.40 -12.69 -3.27
C PRO A 165 28.84 -13.71 -2.27
N ILE A 166 28.74 -15.00 -2.64
CA ILE A 166 28.26 -16.06 -1.73
C ILE A 166 29.14 -16.16 -0.48
N PHE A 167 30.47 -16.13 -0.65
CA PHE A 167 31.41 -16.20 0.46
C PHE A 167 31.22 -15.04 1.43
N LEU A 168 31.13 -13.81 0.92
CA LEU A 168 30.94 -12.60 1.73
C LEU A 168 29.59 -12.62 2.46
N MET A 169 28.52 -13.04 1.78
CA MET A 169 27.20 -13.18 2.41
C MET A 169 27.21 -14.20 3.55
N LEU A 170 27.87 -15.35 3.38
CA LEU A 170 27.91 -16.41 4.40
C LEU A 170 28.80 -16.09 5.60
N THR A 171 29.89 -15.33 5.37
CA THR A 171 30.89 -15.03 6.40
C THR A 171 30.65 -13.72 7.13
N LEU A 172 30.17 -12.69 6.43
CA LEU A 172 29.95 -11.35 6.97
C LEU A 172 28.46 -11.02 7.15
N GLY A 173 27.55 -11.89 6.69
CA GLY A 173 26.11 -11.67 6.81
C GLY A 173 25.56 -10.58 5.88
N LEU A 174 26.29 -10.22 4.83
CA LEU A 174 25.87 -9.19 3.87
C LEU A 174 24.62 -9.63 3.09
N ARG A 175 23.78 -8.66 2.73
CA ARG A 175 22.77 -8.87 1.69
C ARG A 175 23.45 -8.96 0.33
N PHE A 176 22.82 -9.66 -0.62
CA PHE A 176 23.39 -9.85 -1.96
C PHE A 176 23.80 -8.52 -2.63
N GLY A 177 22.96 -7.49 -2.53
CA GLY A 177 23.25 -6.16 -3.07
C GLY A 177 24.50 -5.52 -2.45
N GLU A 178 24.67 -5.66 -1.13
CA GLU A 178 25.84 -5.16 -0.40
C GLU A 178 27.10 -5.93 -0.81
N ALA A 179 27.00 -7.25 -0.96
CA ALA A 179 28.13 -8.09 -1.36
C ALA A 179 28.64 -7.81 -2.79
N VAL A 180 27.76 -7.42 -3.72
CA VAL A 180 28.15 -7.10 -5.11
C VAL A 180 28.51 -5.63 -5.32
N SER A 181 28.15 -4.74 -4.39
CA SER A 181 28.46 -3.30 -4.50
C SER A 181 29.75 -2.89 -3.79
N LEU A 182 30.40 -3.80 -3.08
CA LEU A 182 31.65 -3.54 -2.36
C LEU A 182 32.75 -3.08 -3.32
N ILE A 183 33.39 -1.97 -2.97
CA ILE A 183 34.57 -1.46 -3.67
C ILE A 183 35.78 -1.44 -2.74
N TRP A 184 36.99 -1.39 -3.30
CA TRP A 184 38.24 -1.45 -2.51
C TRP A 184 38.36 -0.34 -1.47
N SER A 185 37.71 0.82 -1.66
CA SER A 185 37.69 1.88 -0.65
C SER A 185 36.84 1.57 0.58
N ASP A 186 35.96 0.55 0.52
CA ASP A 186 35.16 0.10 1.66
C ASP A 186 35.94 -0.85 2.57
N VAL A 187 37.14 -1.28 2.15
CA VAL A 187 37.94 -2.30 2.84
C VAL A 187 39.18 -1.67 3.46
N ASP A 188 39.21 -1.65 4.79
CA ASP A 188 40.37 -1.23 5.58
C ASP A 188 41.16 -2.47 6.02
N LEU A 189 42.19 -2.84 5.24
CA LEU A 189 43.06 -3.99 5.52
C LEU A 189 44.23 -3.64 6.47
N ASP A 190 44.46 -2.35 6.71
CA ASP A 190 45.59 -1.85 7.50
C ASP A 190 45.26 -1.76 9.00
N LYS A 191 43.96 -1.70 9.35
CA LYS A 191 43.54 -1.92 10.73
C LYS A 191 43.79 -3.38 11.14
N LYS A 192 44.86 -3.59 11.91
CA LYS A 192 44.96 -4.73 12.83
C LYS A 192 43.79 -4.65 13.80
N SER A 193 42.71 -5.35 13.50
CA SER A 193 41.62 -5.53 14.46
C SER A 193 42.16 -6.30 15.67
N HIS A 194 42.17 -5.65 16.82
CA HIS A 194 42.48 -6.26 18.11
C HIS A 194 41.55 -7.45 18.36
N MET A 195 42.10 -8.67 18.28
CA MET A 195 41.59 -9.83 19.01
C MET A 195 42.08 -9.78 20.44
#